data_AF-A0A510V3F9-F1
#
_entry.id   AF-A0A510V3F9-F1
#
_cell.length_a   1.000
_cell.length_b   1.000
_cell.length_c   1.000
_cell.angle_alpha   90.00
_cell.angle_beta   90.00
_cell.angle_gamma   90.00
#
_symmetry.space_group_name_H-M   'P 1'
#
loop_
_entity.id
_entity.type
_entity.pdbx_description
1 polymer ?
#
loop_
_entity_poly.entity_id
_entity_poly.type
_entity_poly.pdbx_seq_one_letter_code
_entity_poly.pdbx_strand_id
1 'polypeptide(L)'
;MALGTQLSPTQTLVTFCLWARRHGYSVGEMHGFSAVHPVHTGGSWHFDQDGGFGKAADINKNGPDERDALIEALNRAQELGLGVIFARDGSAGVSGSHKNHLHVDVGPFSHLGASSSRPRGGGDALTDALQRAVNTGPDQVWGTETDARLESVKAASNLMGVGFPLGIAFTQRVVGVPDDGVWGRESRRAHDAVTMNIQRAFGRPANGVWDAGLVTVYSRARELRSRV
;
A
#
# COMPACT_ATOMS: atom_id res chain seq x y z
N MET A 1 7.14 1.57 24.92
CA MET A 1 6.17 0.48 24.75
C MET A 1 6.95 -0.80 24.53
N ALA A 2 6.66 -1.89 25.25
CA ALA A 2 7.31 -3.18 24.97
C ALA A 2 6.91 -3.67 23.57
N LEU A 3 7.82 -4.32 22.84
CA LEU A 3 7.53 -4.89 21.53
C LEU A 3 6.35 -5.88 21.66
N GLY A 4 5.24 -5.55 21.01
CA GLY A 4 4.10 -6.46 20.87
C GLY A 4 4.33 -7.48 19.76
N THR A 5 3.34 -8.31 19.47
CA THR A 5 3.35 -9.16 18.27
C THR A 5 3.30 -8.29 17.01
N GLN A 6 4.25 -8.48 16.09
CA GLN A 6 4.19 -7.88 14.76
C GLN A 6 3.00 -8.45 13.98
N LEU A 7 2.08 -7.60 13.54
CA LEU A 7 0.93 -7.99 12.72
C LEU A 7 1.13 -7.71 11.24
N SER A 8 1.90 -6.68 10.89
CA SER A 8 2.16 -6.30 9.50
C SER A 8 3.65 -6.43 9.16
N PRO A 9 4.00 -6.74 7.90
CA PRO A 9 5.38 -6.70 7.46
C PRO A 9 5.97 -5.29 7.60
N THR A 10 7.26 -5.20 7.93
CA THR A 10 8.00 -3.92 7.97
C THR A 10 7.92 -3.19 6.62
N GLN A 11 7.87 -3.94 5.52
CA GLN A 11 7.69 -3.39 4.18
C GLN A 11 6.36 -2.65 4.00
N THR A 12 5.29 -3.03 4.70
CA THR A 12 4.02 -2.29 4.66
C THR A 12 4.19 -0.88 5.23
N LEU A 13 4.92 -0.74 6.34
CA LEU A 13 5.25 0.56 6.92
C LEU A 13 6.14 1.37 5.98
N VAL A 14 7.13 0.75 5.34
CA VAL A 14 7.98 1.42 4.34
C VAL A 14 7.15 1.96 3.16
N THR A 15 6.19 1.19 2.64
CA THR A 15 5.28 1.65 1.58
C THR A 15 4.51 2.91 2.02
N PHE A 16 3.95 2.87 3.23
CA PHE A 16 3.22 4.02 3.79
C PHE A 16 4.12 5.25 3.96
N CYS A 17 5.33 5.09 4.50
CA CYS A 17 6.27 6.19 4.69
C CYS A 17 6.73 6.81 3.36
N LEU A 18 6.93 6.01 2.31
CA LEU A 18 7.21 6.51 0.96
C LEU A 18 6.03 7.31 0.40
N TRP A 19 4.81 6.81 0.55
CA TRP A 19 3.60 7.55 0.18
C TRP A 19 3.52 8.89 0.93
N ALA A 20 3.74 8.88 2.25
CA ALA A 20 3.69 10.07 3.09
C ALA A 20 4.71 11.14 2.60
N ARG A 21 5.95 10.75 2.30
CA ARG A 21 6.94 11.69 1.73
C ARG A 21 6.50 12.30 0.41
N ARG A 22 5.94 11.50 -0.51
CA ARG A 22 5.45 12.00 -1.81
C ARG A 22 4.32 13.02 -1.66
N HIS A 23 3.55 12.95 -0.57
CA HIS A 23 2.43 13.85 -0.28
C HIS A 23 2.82 14.99 0.68
N GLY A 24 4.13 15.20 0.85
CA GLY A 24 4.67 16.33 1.62
C GLY A 24 4.48 16.21 3.13
N TYR A 25 4.35 14.99 3.64
CA TYR A 25 4.50 14.70 5.07
C TYR A 25 5.98 14.48 5.39
N SER A 26 6.41 14.80 6.61
CA SER A 26 7.70 14.35 7.11
C SER A 26 7.54 13.03 7.86
N VAL A 27 8.51 12.14 7.64
CA VAL A 27 8.63 10.85 8.32
C VAL A 27 9.76 10.99 9.33
N GLY A 28 9.38 11.00 10.60
CA GLY A 28 10.25 11.07 11.77
C GLY A 28 10.42 9.71 12.43
N GLU A 29 11.44 9.61 13.26
CA GLU A 29 11.68 8.52 14.20
C GLU A 29 11.68 7.10 13.63
N MET A 30 12.02 6.93 12.34
CA MET A 30 12.11 5.61 11.72
C MET A 30 13.50 5.42 11.09
N HIS A 31 14.24 4.41 11.56
CA HIS A 31 15.50 4.01 10.93
C HIS A 31 15.28 3.79 9.42
N GLY A 32 16.18 4.29 8.58
CA GLY A 32 16.07 4.29 7.12
C GLY A 32 15.34 5.51 6.53
N PHE A 33 14.62 6.28 7.34
CA PHE A 33 13.99 7.55 6.93
C PHE A 33 14.59 8.75 7.68
N SER A 34 14.77 8.66 8.99
CA SER A 34 15.32 9.72 9.85
C SER A 34 15.97 9.15 11.11
N ALA A 35 16.67 10.01 11.87
CA ALA A 35 17.15 9.63 13.19
C ALA A 35 15.97 9.33 14.15
N VAL A 36 16.21 8.42 15.09
CA VAL A 36 15.29 8.10 16.20
C VAL A 36 15.71 8.93 17.41
N HIS A 37 14.78 9.66 18.02
CA HIS A 37 15.11 10.47 19.19
C HIS A 37 15.43 9.59 20.42
N PRO A 38 16.32 10.08 21.31
CA PRO A 38 16.76 9.32 22.49
C PRO A 38 15.70 9.19 23.59
N VAL A 39 14.48 9.71 23.37
CA VAL A 39 13.34 9.56 24.28
C VAL A 39 12.77 8.15 24.28
N HIS A 40 13.10 7.35 23.26
CA HIS A 40 12.74 5.94 23.20
C HIS A 40 13.69 5.10 24.05
N THR A 41 13.18 4.01 24.62
CA THR A 41 14.01 3.03 25.35
C THR A 41 14.43 1.89 24.43
N GLY A 42 15.54 1.20 24.77
CA GLY A 42 15.91 -0.06 24.12
C GLY A 42 14.74 -1.05 24.13
N GLY A 43 14.43 -1.65 22.98
CA GLY A 43 13.24 -2.48 22.78
C GLY A 43 11.96 -1.72 22.37
N SER A 44 12.09 -0.49 21.87
CA SER A 44 11.01 0.20 21.15
C SER A 44 10.99 -0.19 19.67
N TRP A 45 9.80 -0.22 19.04
CA TRP A 45 9.66 -0.46 17.59
C TRP A 45 10.44 0.55 16.74
N HIS A 46 10.66 1.76 17.25
CA HIS A 46 11.45 2.78 16.56
C HIS A 46 12.94 2.40 16.40
N PHE A 47 13.50 1.62 17.35
CA PHE A 47 14.91 1.19 17.31
C PHE A 47 15.14 -0.16 16.61
N ASP A 48 14.07 -0.82 16.14
CA ASP A 48 14.20 -2.02 15.32
C ASP A 48 14.93 -1.68 14.00
N GLN A 49 15.58 -2.66 13.39
CA GLN A 49 16.36 -2.52 12.16
C GLN A 49 16.09 -3.67 11.17
N ASP A 50 14.93 -4.32 11.26
CA ASP A 50 14.48 -5.36 10.34
C ASP A 50 14.53 -4.86 8.89
N GLY A 51 15.37 -5.52 8.08
CA GLY A 51 15.63 -5.12 6.70
C GLY A 51 16.24 -3.72 6.54
N GLY A 52 16.87 -3.16 7.59
CA GLY A 52 17.44 -1.82 7.62
C GLY A 52 16.47 -0.70 8.00
N PHE A 53 15.24 -1.05 8.38
CA PHE A 53 14.17 -0.10 8.68
C PHE A 53 13.63 -0.25 10.11
N GLY A 54 13.17 0.88 10.67
CA GLY A 54 12.39 0.89 11.90
C GLY A 54 11.01 0.26 11.71
N LYS A 55 10.41 -0.21 12.80
CA LYS A 55 9.06 -0.81 12.81
C LYS A 55 7.97 0.12 13.35
N ALA A 56 8.34 1.36 13.65
CA ALA A 56 7.45 2.47 13.92
C ALA A 56 7.99 3.75 13.27
N ALA A 57 7.08 4.68 12.98
CA ALA A 57 7.38 5.98 12.41
C ALA A 57 6.41 7.03 12.92
N ASP A 58 6.91 8.26 13.04
CA ASP A 58 6.10 9.42 13.33
C ASP A 58 5.83 10.22 12.06
N ILE A 59 4.56 10.38 11.70
CA ILE A 59 4.15 11.13 10.52
C ILE A 59 3.67 12.50 10.96
N ASN A 60 4.29 13.53 10.37
CA ASN A 60 4.03 14.91 10.71
C ASN A 60 3.65 15.70 9.45
N LYS A 61 2.81 16.73 9.63
CA LYS A 61 2.47 17.68 8.58
C LYS A 61 2.42 19.07 9.20
N ASN A 62 3.24 19.99 8.70
CA ASN A 62 3.16 21.37 9.16
C ASN A 62 2.17 22.14 8.27
N GLY A 63 1.30 22.95 8.87
CA GLY A 63 0.42 23.83 8.12
C GLY A 63 -0.92 24.07 8.79
N PRO A 64 -1.73 25.02 8.28
CA PRO A 64 -3.07 25.29 8.79
C PRO A 64 -4.03 24.09 8.60
N ASP A 65 -3.71 23.17 7.72
CA ASP A 65 -4.44 21.93 7.39
C ASP A 65 -3.85 20.67 8.04
N GLU A 66 -2.90 20.82 8.99
CA GLU A 66 -2.19 19.71 9.67
C GLU A 66 -3.14 18.58 10.07
N ARG A 67 -4.24 18.92 10.75
CA ARG A 67 -5.13 17.92 11.31
C ARG A 67 -5.87 17.11 10.24
N ASP A 68 -6.35 17.76 9.18
CA ASP A 68 -7.07 17.08 8.10
C ASP A 68 -6.13 16.17 7.30
N ALA A 69 -4.91 16.64 7.05
CA ALA A 69 -3.86 15.82 6.43
C ALA A 69 -3.49 14.60 7.30
N LEU A 70 -3.34 14.78 8.61
CA LEU A 70 -3.07 13.67 9.52
C LEU A 70 -4.23 12.65 9.57
N ILE A 71 -5.48 13.09 9.43
CA ILE A 71 -6.63 12.18 9.28
C ILE A 71 -6.55 11.41 7.95
N GLU A 72 -6.13 12.05 6.86
CA GLU A 72 -5.89 11.35 5.60
C GLU A 72 -4.82 10.26 5.76
N ALA A 73 -3.67 10.62 6.34
CA ALA A 73 -2.58 9.69 6.60
C ALA A 73 -3.02 8.51 7.48
N LEU A 74 -3.88 8.76 8.49
CA LEU A 74 -4.45 7.73 9.35
C LEU A 74 -5.25 6.72 8.52
N ASN A 75 -6.14 7.21 7.65
CA ASN A 75 -6.96 6.34 6.82
C ASN A 75 -6.10 5.48 5.89
N ARG A 76 -5.00 6.05 5.35
CA ARG A 76 -4.06 5.30 4.50
C ARG A 76 -3.29 4.24 5.26
N ALA A 77 -2.78 4.56 6.46
CA ALA A 77 -2.09 3.59 7.30
C ALA A 77 -3.01 2.41 7.67
N GLN A 78 -4.26 2.70 8.03
CA GLN A 78 -5.26 1.67 8.34
C GLN A 78 -5.65 0.82 7.13
N GLU A 79 -5.75 1.42 5.93
CA GLU A 79 -5.97 0.68 4.67
C GLU A 79 -4.90 -0.39 4.44
N LEU A 80 -3.65 -0.07 4.79
CA LEU A 80 -2.50 -0.97 4.71
C LEU A 80 -2.41 -1.97 5.89
N GLY A 81 -3.28 -1.84 6.89
CA GLY A 81 -3.30 -2.73 8.07
C GLY A 81 -2.30 -2.37 9.15
N LEU A 82 -1.82 -1.13 9.20
CA LEU A 82 -0.88 -0.63 10.22
C LEU A 82 -1.62 -0.18 11.49
N GLY A 83 -0.91 -0.25 12.63
CA GLY A 83 -1.31 0.35 13.89
C GLY A 83 -1.14 1.85 13.86
N VAL A 84 -2.09 2.59 14.45
CA VAL A 84 -2.06 4.05 14.51
C VAL A 84 -2.46 4.55 15.90
N ILE A 85 -1.63 5.42 16.48
CA ILE A 85 -1.96 6.21 17.67
C ILE A 85 -2.06 7.67 17.26
N PHE A 86 -3.24 8.26 17.46
CA PHE A 86 -3.51 9.67 17.12
C PHE A 86 -4.71 10.21 17.90
N ALA A 87 -4.65 11.45 18.37
CA ALA A 87 -5.75 12.11 19.09
C ALA A 87 -6.89 12.56 18.16
N ARG A 88 -7.45 11.66 17.35
CA ARG A 88 -8.54 11.97 16.41
C ARG A 88 -9.84 12.32 17.13
N ASP A 89 -10.23 11.47 18.07
CA ASP A 89 -11.53 11.51 18.75
C ASP A 89 -11.41 11.98 20.21
N GLY A 90 -10.31 12.64 20.56
CA GLY A 90 -9.99 13.08 21.91
C GLY A 90 -8.56 12.72 22.31
N SER A 91 -8.17 13.10 23.53
CA SER A 91 -6.79 12.97 24.00
C SER A 91 -6.64 12.01 25.20
N ALA A 92 -7.57 11.07 25.38
CA ALA A 92 -7.46 10.11 26.47
C ALA A 92 -6.31 9.11 26.20
N GLY A 93 -5.74 8.55 27.26
CA GLY A 93 -4.70 7.52 27.18
C GLY A 93 -3.47 7.95 26.37
N VAL A 94 -2.88 7.00 25.64
CA VAL A 94 -1.63 7.20 24.90
C VAL A 94 -1.73 8.20 23.74
N SER A 95 -2.92 8.42 23.19
CA SER A 95 -3.14 9.46 22.18
C SER A 95 -2.97 10.87 22.73
N GLY A 96 -2.98 11.08 24.05
CA GLY A 96 -2.74 12.39 24.65
C GLY A 96 -1.40 13.03 24.26
N SER A 97 -0.40 12.21 23.94
CA SER A 97 0.92 12.66 23.45
C SER A 97 1.01 12.78 21.92
N HIS A 98 0.00 12.32 21.19
CA HIS A 98 -0.02 12.20 19.72
C HIS A 98 -1.11 13.12 19.14
N LYS A 99 -1.04 14.42 19.48
CA LYS A 99 -2.07 15.40 19.09
C LYS A 99 -1.84 16.02 17.71
N ASN A 100 -0.57 16.15 17.33
CA ASN A 100 -0.08 16.88 16.17
C ASN A 100 0.76 15.99 15.23
N HIS A 101 0.82 14.69 15.48
CA HIS A 101 1.48 13.70 14.64
C HIS A 101 0.81 12.34 14.81
N LEU A 102 0.98 11.48 13.80
CA LEU A 102 0.60 10.08 13.89
C LEU A 102 1.81 9.28 14.31
N HIS A 103 1.67 8.46 15.35
CA HIS A 103 2.55 7.32 15.52
C HIS A 103 1.96 6.13 14.77
N VAL A 104 2.73 5.56 13.85
CA VAL A 104 2.32 4.43 13.02
C VAL A 104 3.29 3.28 13.18
N ASP A 105 2.78 2.08 13.43
CA ASP A 105 3.61 0.89 13.68
C ASP A 105 3.06 -0.38 13.02
N VAL A 106 3.86 -1.44 13.06
CA VAL A 106 3.52 -2.77 12.53
C VAL A 106 2.85 -3.68 13.58
N GLY A 107 2.60 -3.14 14.77
CA GLY A 107 2.16 -3.87 15.95
C GLY A 107 0.65 -4.09 16.02
N PRO A 108 0.17 -4.59 17.17
CA PRO A 108 -1.20 -5.06 17.31
C PRO A 108 -2.16 -4.01 17.89
N PHE A 109 -1.76 -2.75 17.96
CA PHE A 109 -2.46 -1.76 18.75
C PHE A 109 -2.67 -0.45 17.99
N SER A 110 -3.91 0.03 18.03
CA SER A 110 -4.30 1.37 17.60
C SER A 110 -5.07 2.07 18.72
N HIS A 111 -4.90 3.39 18.85
CA HIS A 111 -5.65 4.20 19.82
C HIS A 111 -5.97 5.58 19.26
N LEU A 112 -7.26 5.87 19.08
CA LEU A 112 -7.72 7.05 18.34
C LEU A 112 -8.31 8.15 19.23
N GLY A 113 -7.99 8.16 20.53
CA GLY A 113 -8.54 9.13 21.49
C GLY A 113 -9.60 8.52 22.38
N ALA A 114 -10.74 8.16 21.80
CA ALA A 114 -11.88 7.63 22.56
C ALA A 114 -11.81 6.10 22.77
N SER A 115 -11.14 5.37 21.88
CA SER A 115 -11.11 3.91 21.91
C SER A 115 -9.79 3.31 21.41
N SER A 116 -9.48 2.12 21.90
CA SER A 116 -8.45 1.25 21.35
C SER A 116 -9.04 0.20 20.40
N SER A 117 -8.25 -0.25 19.43
CA SER A 117 -8.62 -1.32 18.52
C SER A 117 -7.40 -2.11 18.06
N ARG A 118 -7.64 -3.32 17.57
CA ARG A 118 -6.61 -4.14 16.93
C ARG A 118 -6.57 -3.83 15.42
N PRO A 119 -5.41 -3.49 14.84
CA PRO A 119 -5.26 -3.34 13.39
C PRO A 119 -5.56 -4.64 12.66
N ARG A 120 -5.97 -4.54 11.38
CA ARG A 120 -6.21 -5.70 10.51
C ARG A 120 -4.96 -6.60 10.42
N GLY A 121 -3.77 -6.00 10.35
CA GLY A 121 -2.54 -6.74 10.12
C GLY A 121 -2.46 -7.33 8.71
N GLY A 122 -1.47 -8.19 8.49
CA GLY A 122 -1.31 -9.00 7.29
C GLY A 122 -0.72 -8.28 6.08
N GLY A 123 -0.42 -6.98 6.21
CA GLY A 123 0.17 -6.13 5.16
C GLY A 123 -0.79 -5.82 4.00
N ASP A 124 -0.21 -5.48 2.84
CA ASP A 124 -0.95 -4.96 1.68
C ASP A 124 -1.59 -6.09 0.85
N ALA A 125 -2.71 -6.60 1.36
CA ALA A 125 -3.46 -7.70 0.76
C ALA A 125 -3.99 -7.37 -0.65
N LEU A 126 -4.22 -6.10 -0.98
CA LEU A 126 -4.62 -5.73 -2.33
C LEU A 126 -3.46 -5.93 -3.32
N THR A 127 -2.26 -5.49 -2.95
CA THR A 127 -1.06 -5.72 -3.77
C THR A 127 -0.80 -7.22 -3.96
N ASP A 128 -0.89 -8.03 -2.90
CA ASP A 128 -0.80 -9.51 -3.03
C ASP A 128 -1.80 -10.06 -4.05
N ALA A 129 -3.08 -9.67 -3.95
CA ALA A 129 -4.12 -10.15 -4.85
C ALA A 129 -3.87 -9.72 -6.31
N LEU A 130 -3.43 -8.48 -6.52
CA LEU A 130 -3.09 -7.96 -7.85
C LEU A 130 -1.87 -8.68 -8.43
N GLN A 131 -0.84 -8.93 -7.64
CA GLN A 131 0.35 -9.68 -8.05
C GLN A 131 0.00 -11.09 -8.54
N ARG A 132 -0.86 -11.79 -7.79
CA ARG A 132 -1.37 -13.10 -8.21
C ARG A 132 -2.18 -13.01 -9.51
N ALA A 133 -3.00 -11.97 -9.68
CA ALA A 133 -3.79 -11.79 -10.89
C ALA A 133 -2.93 -11.62 -12.15
N VAL A 134 -1.75 -11.00 -12.04
CA VAL A 134 -0.84 -10.73 -13.15
C VAL A 134 0.38 -11.66 -13.22
N ASN A 135 0.27 -12.83 -12.60
CA ASN A 135 1.28 -13.90 -12.61
C ASN A 135 2.68 -13.45 -12.14
N THR A 136 2.75 -12.66 -11.06
CA THR A 136 4.01 -12.33 -10.39
C THR A 136 4.04 -12.82 -8.95
N GLY A 137 5.24 -12.90 -8.36
CA GLY A 137 5.45 -13.33 -6.98
C GLY A 137 4.75 -12.39 -6.00
N PRO A 138 3.85 -12.91 -5.13
CA PRO A 138 3.14 -12.07 -4.17
C PRO A 138 4.03 -11.75 -2.97
N ASP A 139 4.67 -10.58 -2.99
CA ASP A 139 5.52 -10.06 -1.92
C ASP A 139 4.89 -8.85 -1.19
N GLN A 140 3.67 -8.45 -1.59
CA GLN A 140 2.94 -7.28 -1.08
C GLN A 140 3.64 -5.93 -1.35
N VAL A 141 4.58 -5.90 -2.29
CA VAL A 141 5.30 -4.70 -2.70
C VAL A 141 4.90 -4.32 -4.12
N TRP A 142 4.29 -3.14 -4.26
CA TRP A 142 4.03 -2.55 -5.58
C TRP A 142 5.30 -1.90 -6.11
N GLY A 143 6.25 -2.74 -6.52
CA GLY A 143 7.49 -2.35 -7.20
C GLY A 143 7.34 -2.34 -8.72
N THR A 144 8.48 -2.17 -9.42
CA THR A 144 8.55 -2.07 -10.89
C THR A 144 7.91 -3.24 -11.61
N GLU A 145 8.12 -4.48 -11.14
CA GLU A 145 7.55 -5.69 -11.75
C GLU A 145 6.01 -5.68 -11.67
N THR A 146 5.46 -5.41 -10.47
CA THR A 146 4.01 -5.31 -10.25
C THR A 146 3.40 -4.23 -11.13
N ASP A 147 4.04 -3.05 -11.17
CA ASP A 147 3.57 -1.90 -11.95
C ASP A 147 3.57 -2.18 -13.46
N ALA A 148 4.68 -2.69 -13.99
CA ALA A 148 4.85 -3.00 -15.40
C ALA A 148 3.80 -4.00 -15.90
N ARG A 149 3.49 -5.02 -15.08
CA ARG A 149 2.51 -6.05 -15.42
C ARG A 149 1.09 -5.51 -15.40
N LEU A 150 0.72 -4.76 -14.37
CA LEU A 150 -0.62 -4.16 -14.28
C LEU A 150 -0.86 -3.12 -15.39
N GLU A 151 0.12 -2.26 -15.68
CA GLU A 151 0.03 -1.32 -16.80
C GLU A 151 -0.05 -2.04 -18.15
N SER A 152 0.60 -3.21 -18.31
CA SER A 152 0.48 -4.00 -19.54
C SER A 152 -0.93 -4.56 -19.75
N VAL A 153 -1.59 -5.05 -18.68
CA VAL A 153 -3.00 -5.47 -18.76
C VAL A 153 -3.90 -4.28 -19.09
N LYS A 154 -3.70 -3.14 -18.42
CA LYS A 154 -4.46 -1.91 -18.71
C LYS A 154 -4.31 -1.46 -20.16
N ALA A 155 -3.08 -1.37 -20.65
CA ALA A 155 -2.79 -0.93 -22.01
C ALA A 155 -3.38 -1.86 -23.08
N ALA A 156 -3.38 -3.17 -22.84
CA ALA A 156 -3.95 -4.16 -23.77
C ALA A 156 -5.48 -4.15 -23.84
N SER A 157 -6.16 -3.36 -23.00
CA SER A 157 -7.62 -3.27 -23.01
C SER A 157 -8.18 -2.48 -24.20
N ASN A 158 -9.43 -2.79 -24.57
CA ASN A 158 -10.15 -2.06 -25.61
C ASN A 158 -10.33 -0.57 -25.27
N LEU A 159 -10.55 -0.23 -24.00
CA LEU A 159 -10.70 1.16 -23.56
C LEU A 159 -9.45 1.99 -23.85
N MET A 160 -8.27 1.38 -23.70
CA MET A 160 -6.98 2.05 -23.95
C MET A 160 -6.51 1.92 -25.41
N GLY A 161 -7.31 1.31 -26.29
CA GLY A 161 -6.98 1.16 -27.71
C GLY A 161 -6.08 -0.02 -28.05
N VAL A 162 -5.93 -1.01 -27.17
CA VAL A 162 -5.12 -2.24 -27.36
C VAL A 162 -3.66 -1.93 -27.71
N GLY A 163 -2.89 -1.51 -26.71
CA GLY A 163 -1.46 -1.23 -26.80
C GLY A 163 -0.58 -2.23 -26.03
N PHE A 164 0.68 -2.35 -26.44
CA PHE A 164 1.68 -3.24 -25.83
C PHE A 164 3.00 -2.52 -25.55
N PRO A 165 3.06 -1.62 -24.55
CA PRO A 165 4.25 -0.80 -24.30
C PRO A 165 5.54 -1.60 -24.06
N LEU A 166 5.42 -2.80 -23.51
CA LEU A 166 6.53 -3.74 -23.24
C LEU A 166 6.55 -4.94 -24.22
N GLY A 167 5.75 -4.86 -25.29
CA GLY A 167 5.62 -5.91 -26.30
C GLY A 167 4.51 -6.94 -26.02
N ILE A 168 4.03 -7.57 -27.10
CA ILE A 168 2.96 -8.59 -27.05
C ILE A 168 3.42 -9.80 -26.21
N ALA A 169 4.63 -10.30 -26.47
CA ALA A 169 5.21 -11.44 -25.75
C ALA A 169 5.25 -11.22 -24.22
N PHE A 170 5.60 -10.02 -23.77
CA PHE A 170 5.55 -9.67 -22.35
C PHE A 170 4.12 -9.75 -21.82
N THR A 171 3.17 -9.11 -22.50
CA THR A 171 1.75 -9.10 -22.10
C THR A 171 1.15 -10.52 -22.08
N GLN A 172 1.56 -11.39 -23.01
CA GLN A 172 1.17 -12.80 -23.05
C GLN A 172 1.64 -13.56 -21.80
N ARG A 173 2.90 -13.37 -21.37
CA ARG A 173 3.39 -13.93 -20.09
C ARG A 173 2.62 -13.38 -18.89
N VAL A 174 2.26 -12.09 -18.92
CA VAL A 174 1.45 -11.47 -17.86
C VAL A 174 0.08 -12.12 -17.75
N VAL A 175 -0.59 -12.38 -18.87
CA VAL A 175 -1.92 -12.99 -18.85
C VAL A 175 -1.90 -14.52 -18.80
N GLY A 176 -0.71 -15.15 -18.80
CA GLY A 176 -0.54 -16.59 -18.61
C GLY A 176 -0.78 -17.43 -19.86
N VAL A 177 -0.46 -16.90 -21.05
CA VAL A 177 -0.50 -17.65 -22.32
C VAL A 177 0.89 -17.76 -22.94
N PRO A 178 1.13 -18.74 -23.85
CA PRO A 178 2.38 -18.82 -24.59
C PRO A 178 2.71 -17.52 -25.32
N ASP A 179 3.98 -17.14 -25.34
CA ASP A 179 4.46 -15.88 -25.89
C ASP A 179 4.89 -15.99 -27.37
N ASP A 180 3.92 -16.30 -28.23
CA ASP A 180 4.11 -16.39 -29.69
C ASP A 180 4.23 -15.02 -30.40
N GLY A 181 4.08 -13.91 -29.66
CA GLY A 181 4.16 -12.55 -30.18
C GLY A 181 2.92 -12.09 -30.95
N VAL A 182 1.85 -12.88 -30.99
CA VAL A 182 0.61 -12.58 -31.71
C VAL A 182 -0.54 -12.38 -30.72
N TRP A 183 -1.14 -11.19 -30.70
CA TRP A 183 -2.31 -10.91 -29.85
C TRP A 183 -3.59 -11.52 -30.43
N GLY A 184 -3.72 -12.83 -30.31
CA GLY A 184 -4.80 -13.65 -30.86
C GLY A 184 -6.03 -13.79 -29.94
N ARG A 185 -6.93 -14.71 -30.30
CA ARG A 185 -8.16 -14.98 -29.56
C ARG A 185 -7.88 -15.46 -28.14
N GLU A 186 -6.91 -16.36 -27.99
CA GLU A 186 -6.53 -16.91 -26.67
C GLU A 186 -5.95 -15.83 -25.76
N SER A 187 -5.10 -14.93 -26.27
CA SER A 187 -4.55 -13.82 -25.50
C SER A 187 -5.64 -12.84 -25.03
N ARG A 188 -6.62 -12.51 -25.89
CA ARG A 188 -7.77 -11.68 -25.51
C ARG A 188 -8.62 -12.35 -24.41
N ARG A 189 -8.91 -13.65 -24.54
CA ARG A 189 -9.66 -14.39 -23.51
C ARG A 189 -8.92 -14.42 -22.17
N ALA A 190 -7.60 -14.61 -22.20
CA ALA A 190 -6.77 -14.61 -21.00
C ALA A 190 -6.71 -13.21 -20.36
N HIS A 191 -6.62 -12.16 -21.18
CA HIS A 191 -6.73 -10.77 -20.73
C HIS A 191 -8.04 -10.49 -20.01
N ASP A 192 -9.18 -10.92 -20.56
CA ASP A 192 -10.48 -10.75 -19.90
C ASP A 192 -10.51 -11.48 -18.54
N ALA A 193 -9.97 -12.70 -18.47
CA ALA A 193 -9.90 -13.48 -17.23
C ALA A 193 -9.02 -12.82 -16.16
N VAL A 194 -7.87 -12.27 -16.56
CA VAL A 194 -6.98 -11.51 -15.66
C VAL A 194 -7.66 -10.22 -15.20
N THR A 195 -8.35 -9.52 -16.10
CA THR A 195 -9.14 -8.33 -15.76
C THR A 195 -10.24 -8.67 -14.75
N MET A 196 -10.92 -9.82 -14.89
CA MET A 196 -11.88 -10.31 -13.88
C MET A 196 -11.21 -10.52 -12.52
N ASN A 197 -10.00 -11.07 -12.46
CA ASN A 197 -9.28 -11.27 -11.20
C ASN A 197 -8.88 -9.94 -10.56
N ILE A 198 -8.44 -8.97 -11.35
CA ILE A 198 -8.16 -7.61 -10.88
C ILE A 198 -9.44 -6.96 -10.32
N GLN A 199 -10.56 -7.07 -11.03
CA GLN A 199 -11.86 -6.57 -10.55
C GLN A 199 -12.27 -7.21 -9.22
N ARG A 200 -12.10 -8.52 -9.05
CA ARG A 200 -12.36 -9.22 -7.78
C ARG A 200 -11.46 -8.71 -6.65
N ALA A 201 -10.19 -8.44 -6.92
CA ALA A 201 -9.27 -7.87 -5.93
C ALA A 201 -9.75 -6.50 -5.42
N PHE A 202 -10.36 -5.70 -6.31
CA PHE A 202 -11.01 -4.43 -5.95
C PHE A 202 -12.44 -4.57 -5.38
N GLY A 203 -12.95 -5.79 -5.20
CA GLY A 203 -14.33 -6.02 -4.76
C GLY A 203 -15.40 -5.59 -5.78
N ARG A 204 -15.03 -5.49 -7.06
CA ARG A 204 -15.93 -5.08 -8.15
C ARG A 204 -16.57 -6.29 -8.84
N PRO A 205 -17.73 -6.12 -9.49
CA PRO A 205 -18.29 -7.13 -10.39
C PRO A 205 -17.27 -7.53 -11.46
N ALA A 206 -17.03 -8.84 -11.58
CA ALA A 206 -16.03 -9.40 -12.47
C ALA A 206 -16.63 -9.69 -13.85
N ASN A 207 -16.55 -8.71 -14.77
CA ASN A 207 -17.05 -8.82 -16.13
C ASN A 207 -15.95 -8.89 -17.20
N GLY A 208 -14.68 -8.75 -16.81
CA GLY A 208 -13.52 -8.86 -17.71
C GLY A 208 -13.25 -7.59 -18.53
N VAL A 209 -14.05 -6.54 -18.35
CA VAL A 209 -13.90 -5.28 -19.08
C VAL A 209 -13.10 -4.29 -18.25
N TRP A 210 -12.01 -3.78 -18.81
CA TRP A 210 -11.29 -2.65 -18.23
C TRP A 210 -12.05 -1.34 -18.53
N ASP A 211 -12.96 -0.97 -17.64
CA ASP A 211 -13.80 0.21 -17.77
C ASP A 211 -13.22 1.46 -17.08
N ALA A 212 -13.86 2.62 -17.27
CA ALA A 212 -13.46 3.87 -16.64
C ALA A 212 -13.50 3.80 -15.11
N GLY A 213 -14.43 3.03 -14.53
CA GLY A 213 -14.51 2.85 -13.08
C GLY A 213 -13.34 2.03 -12.54
N LEU A 214 -12.88 1.02 -13.28
CA LEU A 214 -11.68 0.25 -12.96
C LEU A 214 -10.44 1.14 -13.05
N VAL A 215 -10.34 1.99 -14.08
CA VAL A 215 -9.26 3.00 -14.19
C VAL A 215 -9.21 3.87 -12.93
N THR A 216 -10.34 4.39 -12.46
CA THR A 216 -10.36 5.25 -11.26
C THR A 216 -9.84 4.54 -10.01
N VAL A 217 -10.36 3.34 -9.70
CA VAL A 217 -9.93 2.62 -8.48
C VAL A 217 -8.49 2.13 -8.59
N TYR A 218 -8.08 1.71 -9.78
CA TYR A 218 -6.72 1.27 -10.06
C TYR A 218 -5.72 2.42 -9.90
N SER A 219 -5.99 3.59 -10.49
CA SER A 219 -5.09 4.75 -10.39
C SER A 219 -4.92 5.20 -8.93
N ARG A 220 -6.00 5.22 -8.15
CA ARG A 220 -5.93 5.52 -6.71
C ARG A 220 -5.11 4.49 -5.94
N ALA A 221 -5.25 3.20 -6.27
CA ALA A 221 -4.48 2.15 -5.62
C ALA A 221 -2.98 2.23 -5.96
N ARG A 222 -2.67 2.49 -7.24
CA ARG A 222 -1.31 2.71 -7.73
C ARG A 222 -0.66 3.90 -7.05
N GLU A 223 -1.34 5.03 -6.94
CA GLU A 223 -0.84 6.25 -6.26
C GLU A 223 -0.43 5.97 -4.80
N LEU A 224 -1.27 5.23 -4.08
CA LEU A 224 -1.01 4.87 -2.68
C LEU A 224 0.17 3.91 -2.53
N ARG A 225 0.26 2.91 -3.42
CA ARG A 225 1.11 1.73 -3.19
C ARG A 225 2.41 1.75 -3.98
N SER A 226 2.43 2.40 -5.14
CA SER A 226 3.58 2.43 -6.04
C SER A 226 4.82 2.91 -5.31
N ARG A 227 5.91 2.18 -5.47
CA ARG A 227 7.26 2.59 -5.08
C ARG A 227 8.10 3.09 -6.26
N VAL A 228 7.52 3.07 -7.46
CA VAL A 228 8.08 3.64 -8.70
C VAL A 228 7.50 5.00 -8.99
#